data_AF-A0AAJ0CAT3-F1
#
_entry.id   AF-A0AAJ0CAT3-F1
#
_cell.length_a   1.000
_cell.length_b   1.000
_cell.length_c   1.000
_cell.angle_alpha   90.00
_cell.angle_beta   90.00
_cell.angle_gamma   90.00
#
_symmetry.space_group_name_H-M   'P 1'
#
loop_
_entity.id
_entity.type
_entity.pdbx_description
1 polymer ?
#
loop_
_entity_poly.entity_id
_entity_poly.type
_entity_poly.pdbx_seq_one_letter_code
_entity_poly.pdbx_strand_id
1 'polypeptide(L)'
;MTGTEYGLIYDVEVQFGNQSFILLADTGSSDTWVVRAGFRCIDKADSSELKPEDCQYGTTYDPPDNLAPVDNQTFSLQYGTGIAMGVVGFKDVTLASITVHNQTVGVVDSTTDVGDGLISGIPGLGYPPLTSAHPGTNYPNDSLLLDRARYDLLVTTMLKRGLVEP
;
A
#
# COMPACT_ATOMS: atom_id res chain seq x y z
N MET A 1 7.79 -16.22 -2.94
CA MET A 1 8.55 -15.26 -2.12
C MET A 1 9.99 -15.32 -2.56
N THR A 2 10.62 -14.18 -2.74
CA THR A 2 12.01 -14.05 -3.22
C THR A 2 12.77 -13.15 -2.27
N GLY A 3 13.99 -13.51 -1.91
CA GLY A 3 14.87 -12.65 -1.10
C GLY A 3 15.67 -11.69 -1.98
N THR A 4 15.71 -10.42 -1.61
CA THR A 4 16.46 -9.34 -2.29
C THR A 4 17.35 -8.62 -1.28
N GLU A 5 18.19 -7.69 -1.76
CA GLU A 5 19.21 -6.99 -0.93
C GLU A 5 20.04 -7.92 -0.04
N TYR A 6 20.68 -8.93 -0.64
CA TYR A 6 21.47 -9.93 0.09
C TYR A 6 20.67 -10.74 1.13
N GLY A 7 19.35 -10.81 0.98
CA GLY A 7 18.43 -11.54 1.88
C GLY A 7 17.92 -10.71 3.04
N LEU A 8 18.06 -9.38 3.00
CA LEU A 8 17.50 -8.46 4.00
C LEU A 8 16.03 -8.15 3.75
N ILE A 9 15.59 -8.27 2.50
CA ILE A 9 14.22 -7.99 2.07
C ILE A 9 13.58 -9.27 1.52
N TYR A 10 12.29 -9.44 1.78
CA TYR A 10 11.48 -10.56 1.28
C TYR A 10 10.28 -10.04 0.52
N ASP A 11 10.24 -10.37 -0.77
CA ASP A 11 9.21 -9.89 -1.68
C ASP A 11 8.24 -10.99 -2.08
N VAL A 12 7.01 -10.59 -2.32
CA VAL A 12 5.93 -11.46 -2.81
C VAL A 12 5.28 -10.84 -4.04
N GLU A 13 4.93 -11.70 -5.01
CA GLU A 13 4.10 -11.27 -6.12
C GLU A 13 2.65 -11.17 -5.65
N VAL A 14 2.02 -10.02 -5.88
CA VAL A 14 0.63 -9.75 -5.58
C VAL A 14 -0.04 -9.20 -6.83
N GLN A 15 -1.19 -9.77 -7.17
CA GLN A 15 -2.01 -9.25 -8.25
C GLN A 15 -3.02 -8.24 -7.70
N PHE A 16 -3.06 -7.05 -8.30
CA PHE A 16 -3.98 -5.97 -7.99
C PHE A 16 -4.91 -5.76 -9.20
N GLY A 17 -6.10 -6.36 -9.15
CA GLY A 17 -6.96 -6.52 -10.32
C GLY A 17 -6.28 -7.41 -11.37
N ASN A 18 -5.89 -6.81 -12.50
CA ASN A 18 -5.25 -7.49 -13.63
C ASN A 18 -3.75 -7.19 -13.77
N GLN A 19 -3.17 -6.42 -12.84
CA GLN A 19 -1.76 -6.05 -12.85
C GLN A 19 -1.03 -6.76 -11.71
N SER A 20 0.16 -7.31 -11.98
CA SER A 20 0.99 -7.98 -10.96
C SER A 20 2.11 -7.05 -10.51
N PHE A 21 2.40 -7.07 -9.21
CA PHE A 21 3.41 -6.25 -8.57
C PHE A 21 4.29 -7.10 -7.66
N ILE A 22 5.54 -6.68 -7.51
CA ILE A 22 6.44 -7.17 -6.47
C ILE A 22 6.27 -6.23 -5.27
N LEU A 23 5.81 -6.79 -4.15
CA LEU A 23 5.58 -6.03 -2.92
C LEU A 23 6.44 -6.58 -1.78
N LEU A 24 6.96 -5.69 -0.94
CA LEU A 24 7.74 -6.03 0.26
C LEU A 24 6.81 -6.64 1.32
N ALA A 25 7.00 -7.91 1.67
CA ALA A 25 6.19 -8.56 2.70
C ALA A 25 6.52 -7.98 4.09
N ASP A 26 5.54 -7.33 4.72
CA ASP A 26 5.76 -6.56 5.95
C ASP A 26 4.77 -6.95 7.05
N THR A 27 5.28 -7.57 8.13
CA THR A 27 4.50 -7.89 9.33
C THR A 27 4.38 -6.73 10.33
N GLY A 28 5.14 -5.65 10.10
CA GLY A 28 5.14 -4.42 10.90
C GLY A 28 4.04 -3.42 10.51
N SER A 29 3.40 -3.61 9.35
CA SER A 29 2.25 -2.79 8.89
C SER A 29 1.07 -3.64 8.44
N SER A 30 -0.06 -3.02 8.14
CA SER A 30 -1.34 -3.73 7.96
C SER A 30 -2.01 -3.49 6.62
N ASP A 31 -1.75 -2.36 5.97
CA ASP A 31 -2.42 -2.01 4.74
C ASP A 31 -1.75 -2.70 3.55
N THR A 32 -2.55 -3.23 2.61
CA THR A 32 -2.05 -3.60 1.28
C THR A 32 -2.17 -2.37 0.37
N TRP A 33 -1.06 -1.93 -0.19
CA TRP A 33 -1.01 -0.73 -1.03
C TRP A 33 0.01 -0.80 -2.15
N VAL A 34 -0.20 0.02 -3.19
CA VAL A 34 0.68 0.17 -4.35
C VAL A 34 0.87 1.65 -4.70
N VAL A 35 2.00 2.02 -5.31
CA VAL A 35 2.22 3.36 -5.87
C VAL A 35 1.52 3.52 -7.23
N ARG A 36 0.84 4.64 -7.45
CA ARG A 36 0.17 4.95 -8.71
C ARG A 36 1.16 5.41 -9.79
N ALA A 37 0.88 5.12 -11.05
CA ALA A 37 1.53 5.76 -12.18
C ALA A 37 1.40 7.29 -12.11
N GLY A 38 2.52 8.01 -12.22
CA GLY A 38 2.53 9.47 -12.10
C GLY A 38 2.40 9.99 -10.67
N PHE A 39 2.67 9.17 -9.65
CA PHE A 39 2.79 9.64 -8.27
C PHE A 39 3.82 10.76 -8.12
N ARG A 40 3.63 11.62 -7.12
CA ARG A 40 4.54 12.72 -6.79
C ARG A 40 5.61 12.23 -5.82
N CYS A 41 6.85 12.16 -6.29
CA CYS A 41 8.02 11.89 -5.46
C CYS A 41 8.46 13.18 -4.76
N ILE A 42 8.55 13.17 -3.43
CA ILE A 42 8.85 14.37 -2.64
C ILE A 42 10.14 14.16 -1.83
N ASP A 43 11.09 15.08 -1.91
CA ASP A 43 12.29 15.05 -1.10
C ASP A 43 11.95 15.27 0.38
N LYS A 44 12.36 14.34 1.24
CA LYS A 44 12.13 14.40 2.68
C LYS A 44 12.86 15.57 3.36
N ALA A 45 13.98 16.04 2.79
CA ALA A 45 14.84 17.06 3.38
C ALA A 45 14.29 18.48 3.20
N ASP A 46 13.74 18.80 2.02
CA ASP A 46 13.30 20.17 1.68
C ASP A 46 11.88 20.26 1.11
N SER A 47 11.17 19.13 1.01
CA SER A 47 9.80 19.05 0.46
C SER A 47 9.68 19.45 -1.01
N SER A 48 10.78 19.49 -1.77
CA SER A 48 10.75 19.70 -3.21
C SER A 48 10.21 18.47 -3.93
N GLU A 49 9.57 18.67 -5.08
CA GLU A 49 9.11 17.57 -5.94
C GLU A 49 10.27 17.10 -6.82
N LEU A 50 10.61 15.81 -6.68
CA LEU A 50 11.62 15.11 -7.44
C LEU A 50 11.00 14.43 -8.66
N LYS A 51 11.83 13.87 -9.52
CA LYS A 51 11.29 13.02 -10.59
C LYS A 51 10.79 11.71 -9.97
N PRO A 52 9.72 11.09 -10.51
CA PRO A 52 9.21 9.82 -9.98
C PRO A 52 10.29 8.73 -9.89
N GLU A 53 11.25 8.71 -10.81
CA GLU A 53 12.35 7.74 -10.83
C GLU A 53 13.30 7.87 -9.63
N ASP A 54 13.41 9.06 -9.04
CA ASP A 54 14.29 9.33 -7.90
C ASP A 54 13.75 8.68 -6.60
N CYS A 55 12.46 8.36 -6.54
CA CYS A 55 11.86 7.57 -5.45
C CYS A 55 12.08 6.05 -5.62
N GLN A 56 12.69 5.60 -6.71
CA GLN A 56 13.13 4.22 -6.91
C GLN A 56 12.04 3.15 -6.68
N TYR A 57 10.79 3.41 -7.05
CA TYR A 57 9.78 2.34 -7.10
C TYR A 57 9.90 1.54 -8.41
N GLY A 58 9.49 0.28 -8.36
CA GLY A 58 9.41 -0.61 -9.51
C GLY A 58 8.24 -0.27 -10.44
N THR A 59 7.44 -1.29 -10.79
CA THR A 59 6.28 -1.10 -11.69
C THR A 59 5.19 -0.32 -10.97
N THR A 60 4.74 0.79 -11.54
CA THR A 60 3.67 1.59 -10.95
C THR A 60 2.29 1.09 -11.36
N TYR A 61 1.31 1.24 -10.47
CA TYR A 61 -0.07 0.86 -10.71
C TYR A 61 -0.76 1.89 -11.60
N ASP A 62 -1.23 1.47 -12.77
CA ASP A 62 -2.07 2.29 -13.63
C ASP A 62 -3.54 1.97 -13.36
N PRO A 63 -4.23 2.72 -12.47
CA PRO A 63 -5.61 2.44 -12.15
C PRO A 63 -6.46 2.62 -13.41
N PRO A 64 -7.32 1.64 -13.77
CA PRO A 64 -8.38 1.94 -14.71
C PRO A 64 -9.25 3.07 -14.13
N ASP A 65 -9.98 3.79 -14.99
CA ASP A 65 -10.84 4.95 -14.64
C ASP A 65 -11.86 4.70 -13.49
N ASN A 66 -11.99 3.46 -13.00
CA ASN A 66 -12.97 2.98 -12.05
C ASN A 66 -12.39 2.38 -10.74
N LEU A 67 -11.23 2.84 -10.22
CA LEU A 67 -10.89 2.55 -8.82
C LEU A 67 -12.01 3.10 -7.94
N ALA A 68 -12.80 2.23 -7.30
CA ALA A 68 -13.90 2.65 -6.44
C ALA A 68 -13.31 3.19 -5.11
N PRO A 69 -13.33 4.51 -4.87
CA PRO A 69 -12.79 5.07 -3.64
C PRO A 69 -13.71 4.72 -2.46
N VAL A 70 -13.14 4.67 -1.26
CA VAL A 70 -13.93 4.68 -0.03
C VAL A 70 -14.28 6.13 0.28
N ASP A 71 -15.57 6.46 0.30
CA ASP A 71 -16.02 7.82 0.58
C ASP A 71 -15.53 8.30 1.95
N ASN A 72 -15.10 9.57 2.00
CA ASN A 72 -14.67 10.24 3.23
C ASN A 72 -13.53 9.50 3.97
N GLN A 73 -12.62 8.88 3.21
CA GLN A 73 -11.36 8.35 3.73
C GLN A 73 -10.17 8.72 2.86
N THR A 74 -9.05 9.05 3.51
CA THR A 74 -7.73 9.19 2.88
C THR A 74 -6.83 8.06 3.31
N PHE A 75 -5.86 7.71 2.46
CA PHE A 75 -4.78 6.81 2.79
C PHE A 75 -3.54 7.62 3.15
N SER A 76 -2.97 7.40 4.32
CA SER A 76 -1.73 8.07 4.71
C SER A 76 -1.01 7.30 5.80
N LEU A 77 0.23 6.91 5.54
CA LEU A 77 1.05 6.14 6.47
C LEU A 77 2.43 6.77 6.67
N GLN A 78 3.06 6.44 7.80
CA GLN A 78 4.41 6.85 8.13
C GLN A 78 5.23 5.65 8.55
N TYR A 79 6.27 5.35 7.76
CA TYR A 79 7.34 4.44 8.12
C TYR A 79 8.53 5.24 8.69
N GLY A 80 9.54 4.55 9.23
CA GLY A 80 10.78 5.21 9.63
C GLY A 80 11.50 5.88 8.44
N THR A 81 11.31 5.32 7.25
CA THR A 81 11.95 5.74 5.99
C THR A 81 11.25 6.95 5.37
N GLY A 82 9.91 7.01 5.39
CA GLY A 82 9.17 8.12 4.82
C GLY A 82 7.67 8.06 5.08
N ILE A 83 6.94 8.89 4.33
CA ILE A 83 5.48 8.98 4.37
C ILE A 83 4.94 8.64 2.99
N ALA A 84 3.84 7.90 2.93
CA ALA A 84 3.10 7.65 1.69
C ALA A 84 1.64 8.06 1.87
N MET A 85 1.09 8.80 0.91
CA MET A 85 -0.26 9.36 0.93
C MET A 85 -1.00 9.10 -0.37
N GLY A 86 -2.31 8.91 -0.30
CA GLY A 86 -3.19 8.78 -1.45
C GLY A 86 -4.61 8.38 -1.06
N VAL A 87 -5.23 7.51 -1.83
CA VAL A 87 -6.64 7.15 -1.65
C VAL A 87 -6.81 5.74 -1.09
N VAL A 88 -7.87 5.56 -0.30
CA VAL A 88 -8.38 4.23 0.04
C VAL A 88 -9.38 3.85 -1.05
N GLY A 89 -9.28 2.64 -1.56
CA GLY A 89 -10.22 2.12 -2.54
C GLY A 89 -10.47 0.63 -2.38
N PHE A 90 -11.24 0.08 -3.30
CA PHE A 90 -11.48 -1.35 -3.39
C PHE A 90 -10.85 -1.95 -4.64
N LYS A 91 -10.21 -3.12 -4.47
CA LYS A 91 -9.74 -3.93 -5.57
C LYS A 91 -9.79 -5.41 -5.26
N ASP A 92 -9.92 -6.22 -6.29
CA ASP A 92 -9.62 -7.64 -6.20
C ASP A 92 -8.11 -7.82 -6.02
N VAL A 93 -7.71 -8.55 -4.99
CA VAL A 93 -6.30 -8.80 -4.68
C VAL A 93 -6.05 -10.29 -4.66
N THR A 94 -5.08 -10.75 -5.44
CA THR A 94 -4.64 -12.16 -5.46
C THR A 94 -3.27 -12.29 -4.82
N LEU A 95 -3.15 -13.13 -3.81
CA LEU A 95 -1.88 -13.52 -3.18
C LEU A 95 -1.85 -15.04 -3.07
N ALA A 96 -0.75 -15.67 -3.49
CA ALA A 96 -0.58 -17.13 -3.46
C ALA A 96 -1.75 -17.90 -4.11
N SER A 97 -2.22 -17.43 -5.27
CA SER A 97 -3.36 -17.99 -6.01
C SER A 97 -4.73 -17.90 -5.30
N ILE A 98 -4.82 -17.14 -4.21
CA ILE A 98 -6.07 -16.89 -3.48
C ILE A 98 -6.51 -15.47 -3.77
N THR A 99 -7.70 -15.32 -4.36
CA THR A 99 -8.27 -14.01 -4.71
C THR A 99 -9.27 -13.56 -3.66
N VAL A 100 -9.04 -12.37 -3.10
CA VAL A 100 -10.01 -11.66 -2.26
C VAL A 100 -10.68 -10.59 -3.09
N HIS A 101 -11.95 -10.79 -3.40
CA HIS A 101 -12.73 -9.79 -4.14
C HIS A 101 -13.07 -8.58 -3.26
N ASN A 102 -13.04 -7.38 -3.85
CA ASN A 102 -13.41 -6.13 -3.18
C ASN A 102 -12.65 -5.91 -1.86
N GLN A 103 -11.34 -6.15 -1.85
CA GLN A 103 -10.45 -5.89 -0.72
C GLN A 103 -10.18 -4.39 -0.60
N THR A 104 -10.25 -3.84 0.62
CA THR A 104 -9.82 -2.47 0.90
C THR A 104 -8.31 -2.36 0.77
N VAL A 105 -7.85 -1.37 0.03
CA VAL A 105 -6.46 -1.19 -0.40
C VAL A 105 -6.09 0.30 -0.44
N GLY A 106 -4.80 0.60 -0.27
CA GLY A 106 -4.24 1.93 -0.50
C GLY A 106 -3.70 2.09 -1.91
N VAL A 107 -3.90 3.26 -2.51
CA VAL A 107 -3.23 3.66 -3.77
C VAL A 107 -2.54 4.98 -3.50
N VAL A 108 -1.21 4.96 -3.53
CA VAL A 108 -0.36 6.09 -3.16
C VAL A 108 -0.20 7.04 -4.34
N ASP A 109 -0.52 8.31 -4.11
CA ASP A 109 -0.42 9.41 -5.09
C ASP A 109 0.79 10.31 -4.81
N SER A 110 1.33 10.29 -3.59
CA SER A 110 2.53 11.05 -3.21
C SER A 110 3.29 10.36 -2.09
N THR A 111 4.63 10.45 -2.13
CA THR A 111 5.48 9.80 -1.14
C THR A 111 6.79 10.55 -0.93
N THR A 112 7.28 10.54 0.32
CA THR A 112 8.66 10.89 0.66
C THR A 112 9.51 9.64 0.94
N ASP A 113 8.91 8.47 0.82
CA ASP A 113 9.56 7.18 0.98
C ASP A 113 10.24 6.78 -0.33
N VAL A 114 11.34 6.03 -0.22
CA VAL A 114 12.16 5.61 -1.36
C VAL A 114 12.16 4.09 -1.39
N GLY A 115 11.82 3.52 -2.55
CA GLY A 115 11.89 2.09 -2.82
C GLY A 115 13.34 1.62 -3.04
N ASP A 116 13.47 0.35 -3.44
CA ASP A 116 14.75 -0.32 -3.71
C ASP A 116 15.03 -0.53 -5.23
N GLY A 117 14.18 0.06 -6.08
CA GLY A 117 14.17 -0.11 -7.53
C GLY A 117 13.33 -1.31 -8.01
N LEU A 118 12.79 -2.13 -7.11
CA LEU A 118 12.03 -3.33 -7.43
C LEU A 118 10.59 -3.27 -6.89
N ILE A 119 10.42 -2.91 -5.62
CA ILE A 119 9.12 -2.96 -4.96
C ILE A 119 8.19 -1.87 -5.49
N SER A 120 6.91 -2.20 -5.50
CA SER A 120 5.84 -1.29 -5.97
C SER A 120 4.88 -0.89 -4.85
N GLY A 121 5.16 -1.33 -3.63
CA GLY A 121 4.32 -1.16 -2.44
C GLY A 121 4.51 -2.32 -1.46
N ILE A 122 3.51 -2.52 -0.60
CA ILE A 122 3.58 -3.46 0.53
C ILE A 122 2.24 -4.19 0.67
N PRO A 123 2.22 -5.51 0.91
CA PRO A 123 1.05 -6.22 1.44
C PRO A 123 1.21 -6.32 2.97
N GLY A 124 0.64 -5.39 3.73
CA GLY A 124 0.73 -5.43 5.19
C GLY A 124 0.12 -6.71 5.78
N LEU A 125 0.89 -7.39 6.64
CA LEU A 125 0.57 -8.68 7.27
C LEU A 125 0.41 -8.59 8.79
N GLY A 126 0.29 -7.37 9.31
CA GLY A 126 0.05 -7.06 10.72
C GLY A 126 -1.41 -7.21 11.14
N TYR A 127 -1.84 -6.36 12.08
CA TYR A 127 -3.16 -6.43 12.70
C TYR A 127 -4.03 -5.19 12.43
N PRO A 128 -5.37 -5.32 12.36
CA PRO A 128 -6.28 -4.23 12.02
C PRO A 128 -6.12 -2.89 12.78
N PRO A 129 -5.65 -2.83 14.04
CA PRO A 129 -5.39 -1.54 14.70
C PRO A 129 -4.32 -0.67 14.04
N LEU A 130 -3.49 -1.23 13.16
CA LEU A 130 -2.39 -0.53 12.48
C LEU A 130 -2.74 -0.11 11.05
N THR A 131 -4.01 -0.16 10.64
CA THR A 131 -4.43 0.41 9.35
C THR A 131 -4.10 1.89 9.24
N SER A 132 -4.01 2.38 8.01
CA SER A 132 -3.58 3.73 7.66
C SER A 132 -4.60 4.46 6.79
N ALA A 133 -5.86 4.01 6.87
CA ALA A 133 -7.01 4.78 6.42
C ALA A 133 -7.39 5.79 7.51
N HIS A 134 -7.70 7.02 7.13
CA HIS A 134 -8.09 8.10 8.05
C HIS A 134 -9.40 8.73 7.59
N PRO A 135 -10.31 9.12 8.52
CA PRO A 135 -11.53 9.83 8.17
C PRO A 135 -11.24 11.20 7.52
N GLY A 136 -12.06 11.57 6.54
CA GLY A 136 -11.98 12.87 5.87
C GLY A 136 -11.47 12.79 4.44
N THR A 137 -11.32 13.98 3.83
CA THR A 137 -10.80 14.17 2.46
C THR A 137 -9.47 14.91 2.43
N ASN A 138 -8.94 15.28 3.60
CA ASN A 138 -7.68 15.99 3.75
C ASN A 138 -6.65 15.04 4.34
N TYR A 139 -5.37 15.22 3.99
CA TYR A 139 -4.25 14.44 4.53
C TYR A 139 -3.72 15.11 5.81
N PRO A 140 -4.00 14.58 7.01
CA PRO A 140 -3.49 15.19 8.23
C PRO A 140 -2.02 14.81 8.44
N ASN A 141 -1.12 15.79 8.31
CA ASN A 141 0.32 15.57 8.55
C ASN A 141 0.65 15.29 10.04
N ASP A 142 -0.23 15.68 10.96
CA ASP A 142 -0.04 15.60 12.42
C ASP A 142 -0.73 14.38 13.06
N SER A 143 -1.57 13.66 12.33
CA SER A 143 -2.35 12.54 12.86
C SER A 143 -2.15 11.21 12.12
N LEU A 144 -1.07 11.04 11.35
CA LEU A 144 -0.77 9.79 10.62
C LEU A 144 -0.71 8.53 11.52
N LEU A 145 -0.45 8.71 12.81
CA LEU A 145 -0.42 7.63 13.81
C LEU A 145 -1.68 7.56 14.68
N LEU A 146 -2.67 8.42 14.44
CA LEU A 146 -3.89 8.58 15.26
C LEU A 146 -5.14 8.53 14.36
N ASP A 147 -6.31 8.37 14.97
CA ASP A 147 -7.62 8.42 14.28
C ASP A 147 -7.70 7.57 13.00
N ARG A 148 -7.36 6.29 13.13
CA ARG A 148 -7.30 5.33 12.02
C ARG A 148 -8.63 4.60 11.86
N ALA A 149 -9.19 4.66 10.66
CA ALA A 149 -10.32 3.83 10.26
C ALA A 149 -9.86 2.38 10.07
N ARG A 150 -10.49 1.46 10.79
CA ARG A 150 -10.18 0.03 10.73
C ARG A 150 -11.01 -0.66 9.67
N TYR A 151 -10.39 -1.62 8.99
CA TYR A 151 -11.04 -2.50 8.02
C TYR A 151 -10.38 -3.89 8.06
N ASP A 152 -10.99 -4.85 7.36
CA ASP A 152 -10.45 -6.20 7.27
C ASP A 152 -9.26 -6.24 6.30
N LEU A 153 -8.09 -6.63 6.82
CA LEU A 153 -6.84 -6.78 6.08
C LEU A 153 -6.90 -8.02 5.18
N LEU A 154 -6.07 -8.07 4.14
CA LEU A 154 -6.05 -9.14 3.14
C LEU A 154 -6.13 -10.55 3.76
N VAL A 155 -5.21 -10.89 4.67
CA VAL A 155 -5.17 -12.21 5.32
C VAL A 155 -6.37 -12.42 6.25
N THR A 156 -6.80 -11.39 6.99
CA THR A 156 -7.99 -11.52 7.85
C THR A 156 -9.28 -11.69 7.04
N THR A 157 -9.37 -11.09 5.85
CA THR A 157 -10.47 -11.28 4.92
C THR A 157 -10.46 -12.70 4.35
N MET A 158 -9.27 -13.24 4.01
CA MET A 158 -9.14 -14.64 3.60
C MET A 158 -9.67 -15.61 4.67
N LEU A 159 -9.25 -15.41 5.92
CA LEU A 159 -9.72 -16.21 7.06
C LEU A 159 -11.24 -16.10 7.24
N LYS A 160 -11.77 -14.88 7.29
CA LYS A 160 -13.21 -14.63 7.49
C LYS A 160 -14.08 -15.22 6.37
N ARG A 161 -13.54 -15.31 5.15
CA ARG A 161 -14.24 -15.86 3.98
C ARG A 161 -13.96 -17.36 3.77
N GLY A 162 -13.21 -18.01 4.67
CA GLY A 162 -12.89 -19.44 4.58
C GLY A 162 -12.00 -19.80 3.39
N LEU A 163 -11.18 -18.86 2.92
CA LEU A 163 -10.25 -19.07 1.81
C LEU A 163 -8.93 -19.72 2.27
N VAL A 164 -8.65 -19.66 3.57
CA VAL A 164 -7.49 -20.29 4.23
C VAL A 164 -7.93 -20.91 5.57
N GLU A 165 -7.19 -21.90 6.04
CA GLU A 165 -7.39 -22.49 7.37
C GLU A 165 -6.88 -21.55 8.49
N PRO A 166 -7.46 -21.61 9.70
CA PRO A 166 -7.02 -20.83 10.86
C PRO A 166 -5.62 -21.17 11.39
#